data_AF-A0A7M3MHJ8-F1
#
_entry.id   AF-A0A7M3MHJ8-F1
#
_cell.length_a   1.000
_cell.length_b   1.000
_cell.length_c   1.000
_cell.angle_alpha   90.00
_cell.angle_beta   90.00
_cell.angle_gamma   90.00
#
_symmetry.space_group_name_H-M   'P 1'
#
loop_
_entity.id
_entity.type
_entity.pdbx_description
1 polymer ?
#
loop_
_entity_poly.entity_id
_entity_poly.type
_entity_poly.pdbx_seq_one_letter_code
_entity_poly.pdbx_strand_id
1 'polypeptide(L)'
;MLLNVLRLGRRQVQEIMVPRTDIVCVEEGAPLSEIVAGIIESGHSRIPVYHENRDNIIGIVHAKDLLKTLVHSDGDQCVPATTELGDLIRTPFFIPETKNVLELLQEFRLNKIHLAIALDEYGGTSGLVTFEDVLEEIVGEIEDEYDAPRPDEIQPMDDGSYLLSGRTSLEDLQIHTGLDLESDQVETVGGYISEHAGRVPLEGERFQLDDHEFEIKEADQKQIRWIVLRPASHDETQMADEH
;
A
#
# COMPACT_ATOMS: atom_id res chain seq x y z
N MET A 1 -1.62 -14.94 -6.56
CA MET A 1 -2.79 -14.65 -7.43
C MET A 1 -4.07 -15.42 -7.05
N LEU A 2 -4.16 -16.75 -7.16
CA LEU A 2 -5.44 -17.48 -6.95
C LEU A 2 -5.92 -17.45 -5.48
N LEU A 3 -4.99 -17.53 -4.52
CA LEU A 3 -5.27 -17.31 -3.10
C LEU A 3 -5.69 -15.87 -2.80
N ASN A 4 -5.06 -14.89 -3.45
CA ASN A 4 -5.34 -13.46 -3.25
C ASN A 4 -6.78 -13.12 -3.63
N VAL A 5 -7.29 -13.67 -4.74
CA VAL A 5 -8.71 -13.52 -5.13
C VAL A 5 -9.66 -14.07 -4.05
N LEU A 6 -9.28 -15.13 -3.34
CA LEU A 6 -10.08 -15.66 -2.22
C LEU A 6 -10.01 -14.73 -0.99
N ARG A 7 -8.86 -14.06 -0.75
CA ARG A 7 -8.68 -13.07 0.33
C ARG A 7 -9.52 -11.80 0.08
N LEU A 8 -9.67 -11.34 -1.17
CA LEU A 8 -10.56 -10.21 -1.52
C LEU A 8 -12.01 -10.44 -1.06
N GLY A 9 -12.47 -11.69 -1.06
CA GLY A 9 -13.81 -12.03 -0.57
C GLY A 9 -14.01 -11.79 0.94
N ARG A 10 -12.94 -11.55 1.70
CA ARG A 10 -12.99 -11.29 3.16
C ARG A 10 -12.56 -9.88 3.55
N ARG A 11 -11.85 -9.16 2.67
CA ARG A 11 -11.42 -7.78 2.90
C ARG A 11 -12.55 -6.77 2.70
N GLN A 12 -12.51 -5.71 3.48
CA GLN A 12 -13.36 -4.54 3.40
C GLN A 12 -12.61 -3.37 2.78
N VAL A 13 -13.35 -2.41 2.22
CA VAL A 13 -12.78 -1.21 1.58
C VAL A 13 -11.88 -0.42 2.55
N GLN A 14 -12.27 -0.32 3.82
CA GLN A 14 -11.49 0.38 4.84
C GLN A 14 -10.06 -0.15 5.02
N GLU A 15 -9.79 -1.40 4.65
CA GLU A 15 -8.48 -2.04 4.78
C GLU A 15 -7.53 -1.65 3.64
N ILE A 16 -8.05 -1.14 2.52
CA ILE A 16 -7.28 -0.87 1.29
C ILE A 16 -7.43 0.57 0.79
N MET A 17 -8.31 1.36 1.41
CA MET A 17 -8.57 2.74 0.99
C MET A 17 -7.43 3.67 1.39
N VAL A 18 -7.23 4.74 0.62
CA VAL A 18 -6.43 5.89 1.06
C VAL A 18 -7.24 6.64 2.12
N PRO A 19 -6.73 6.80 3.36
CA PRO A 19 -7.44 7.50 4.42
C PRO A 19 -7.69 8.97 4.06
N ARG A 20 -8.79 9.55 4.56
CA ARG A 20 -9.18 10.96 4.32
C ARG A 20 -8.02 11.96 4.46
N THR A 21 -7.16 11.77 5.45
CA THR A 21 -6.03 12.67 5.74
C THR A 21 -5.06 12.78 4.57
N ASP A 22 -4.91 11.67 3.83
CA ASP A 22 -3.87 11.47 2.83
C ASP A 22 -4.41 11.68 1.40
N ILE A 23 -5.72 11.91 1.27
CA ILE A 23 -6.36 12.19 -0.02
C ILE A 23 -5.90 13.53 -0.59
N VAL A 24 -5.19 13.55 -1.71
CA VAL A 24 -4.99 14.82 -2.42
C VAL A 24 -6.32 15.30 -3.02
N CYS A 25 -6.86 16.40 -2.49
CA CYS A 25 -8.14 16.99 -2.90
C CYS A 25 -8.07 18.52 -2.95
N VAL A 26 -8.99 19.14 -3.69
CA VAL A 26 -9.07 20.60 -3.87
C VAL A 26 -10.41 21.15 -3.39
N GLU A 27 -10.41 22.40 -2.91
CA GLU A 27 -11.61 23.07 -2.43
C GLU A 27 -12.50 23.53 -3.60
N GLU A 28 -13.82 23.49 -3.40
CA GLU A 28 -14.77 24.11 -4.30
C GLU A 28 -14.51 25.63 -4.39
N GLY A 29 -14.27 26.11 -5.61
CA GLY A 29 -13.95 27.51 -5.85
C GLY A 29 -12.46 27.83 -5.88
N ALA A 30 -11.59 26.84 -5.65
CA ALA A 30 -10.16 26.98 -5.93
C ALA A 30 -9.94 27.42 -7.39
N PRO A 31 -9.01 28.36 -7.66
CA PRO A 31 -8.70 28.78 -9.01
C PRO A 31 -8.18 27.60 -9.83
N LEU A 32 -8.52 27.57 -11.12
CA LEU A 32 -8.13 26.49 -12.03
C LEU A 32 -6.61 26.21 -12.01
N SER A 33 -5.79 27.24 -11.83
CA SER A 33 -4.34 27.12 -11.72
C SER A 33 -3.89 26.27 -10.52
N GLU A 34 -4.59 26.36 -9.39
CA GLU A 34 -4.29 25.57 -8.19
C GLU A 34 -4.69 24.12 -8.37
N ILE A 35 -5.82 23.86 -9.03
CA ILE A 35 -6.26 22.50 -9.36
C ILE A 35 -5.26 21.83 -10.31
N VAL A 36 -4.79 22.57 -11.33
CA VAL A 36 -3.77 22.09 -12.26
C VAL A 36 -2.45 21.84 -11.52
N ALA A 37 -2.03 22.73 -10.63
CA ALA A 37 -0.82 22.55 -9.83
C ALA A 37 -0.90 21.29 -8.97
N GLY A 38 -2.03 21.08 -8.27
CA GLY A 38 -2.26 19.88 -7.46
C GLY A 38 -2.18 18.58 -8.28
N ILE A 39 -2.75 18.58 -9.49
CA ILE A 39 -2.66 17.43 -10.41
C ILE A 39 -1.24 17.15 -10.87
N ILE A 40 -0.47 18.19 -11.18
CA ILE A 40 0.92 18.04 -11.63
C ILE A 40 1.80 17.55 -10.49
N GLU A 41 1.65 18.12 -9.30
CA GLU A 41 2.45 17.78 -8.12
C GLU A 41 2.15 16.35 -7.64
N SER A 42 0.88 15.96 -7.61
CA SER A 42 0.48 14.63 -7.17
C SER A 42 0.61 13.55 -8.26
N GLY A 43 0.68 13.94 -9.53
CA GLY A 43 0.68 13.03 -10.68
C GLY A 43 -0.63 12.26 -10.88
N HIS A 44 -1.73 12.66 -10.21
CA HIS A 44 -2.98 11.89 -10.22
C HIS A 44 -3.85 12.20 -11.44
N SER A 45 -4.49 11.16 -11.99
CA SER A 45 -5.42 11.30 -13.12
C SER A 45 -6.79 11.88 -12.72
N ARG A 46 -7.14 11.80 -11.43
CA ARG A 46 -8.43 12.22 -10.86
C ARG A 46 -8.17 12.85 -9.50
N ILE A 47 -8.83 13.98 -9.22
CA ILE A 47 -8.75 14.66 -7.93
C ILE A 47 -10.16 14.91 -7.40
N PRO A 48 -10.46 14.51 -6.15
CA PRO A 48 -11.70 14.86 -5.47
C PRO A 48 -11.80 16.37 -5.19
N VAL A 49 -13.02 16.91 -5.30
CA VAL A 49 -13.38 18.28 -4.95
C VAL A 49 -14.26 18.25 -3.71
N TYR A 50 -13.89 19.01 -2.69
CA TYR A 50 -14.63 19.10 -1.43
C TYR A 50 -15.27 20.48 -1.24
N HIS A 51 -16.35 20.55 -0.45
CA HIS A 51 -17.00 21.79 -0.07
C HIS A 51 -16.93 22.00 1.45
N GLU A 52 -16.39 23.13 1.89
CA GLU A 52 -16.14 23.54 3.30
C GLU A 52 -15.16 22.65 4.07
N ASN A 53 -15.30 21.33 3.97
CA ASN A 53 -14.49 20.34 4.67
C ASN A 53 -14.24 19.12 3.77
N ARG A 54 -13.07 18.49 3.90
CA ARG A 54 -12.66 17.25 3.23
C ARG A 54 -13.59 16.06 3.51
N ASP A 55 -14.44 16.16 4.52
CA ASP A 55 -15.53 15.21 4.80
C ASP A 55 -16.62 15.22 3.72
N ASN A 56 -16.81 16.35 3.06
CA ASN A 56 -17.89 16.59 2.11
C ASN A 56 -17.32 16.69 0.68
N ILE A 57 -17.07 15.53 0.09
CA ILE A 57 -16.66 15.43 -1.32
C ILE A 57 -17.89 15.62 -2.19
N ILE A 58 -17.88 16.67 -3.01
CA ILE A 58 -19.00 17.02 -3.90
C ILE A 58 -18.74 16.58 -5.35
N GLY A 59 -17.48 16.26 -5.69
CA GLY A 59 -17.07 16.16 -7.08
C GLY A 59 -15.77 15.41 -7.33
N ILE A 60 -15.55 15.02 -8.57
CA ILE A 60 -14.27 14.51 -9.08
C ILE A 60 -13.91 15.25 -10.37
N VAL A 61 -12.70 15.79 -10.43
CA VAL A 61 -12.13 16.40 -11.62
C VAL A 61 -11.13 15.44 -12.27
N HIS A 62 -11.21 15.29 -13.59
CA HIS A 62 -10.24 14.51 -14.35
C HIS A 62 -9.16 15.40 -14.95
N ALA A 63 -7.89 15.02 -14.77
CA ALA A 63 -6.75 15.73 -15.37
C ALA A 63 -6.89 15.88 -16.90
N LYS A 64 -7.36 14.84 -17.59
CA LYS A 64 -7.57 14.88 -19.05
C LYS A 64 -8.61 15.91 -19.50
N ASP A 65 -9.60 16.22 -18.65
CA ASP A 65 -10.65 17.18 -19.00
C ASP A 65 -10.14 18.61 -18.84
N LEU A 66 -9.16 18.84 -17.94
CA LEU A 66 -8.42 20.11 -17.85
C LEU A 66 -7.48 20.32 -19.04
N LEU A 67 -6.86 19.26 -19.58
CA LEU A 67 -6.04 19.41 -20.79
C LEU A 67 -6.85 19.95 -21.97
N LYS A 68 -8.14 19.59 -22.06
CA LYS A 68 -9.03 20.14 -23.10
C LYS A 68 -9.26 21.63 -22.92
N THR A 69 -9.34 22.16 -21.71
CA THR A 69 -9.54 23.60 -21.51
C THR A 69 -8.27 24.39 -21.82
N LEU A 70 -7.09 23.82 -21.60
CA LEU A 70 -5.80 24.46 -21.89
C LEU A 70 -5.44 24.50 -23.39
N VAL A 71 -5.67 23.41 -24.13
CA VAL A 71 -5.28 23.30 -25.56
C VAL A 71 -6.09 24.23 -26.48
N HIS A 72 -7.29 24.63 -26.09
CA HIS A 72 -8.16 25.47 -26.94
C HIS A 72 -7.97 26.99 -26.69
N SER A 73 -7.01 27.37 -25.85
CA SER A 73 -6.66 28.79 -25.65
C SER A 73 -5.84 29.38 -26.81
N ASP A 74 -5.27 28.54 -27.69
CA ASP A 74 -4.56 28.95 -28.90
C ASP A 74 -5.36 28.55 -30.17
N GLY A 75 -6.38 29.34 -30.48
CA GLY A 75 -6.86 29.58 -31.84
C GLY A 75 -7.47 28.41 -32.61
N ASP A 76 -8.70 27.99 -32.28
CA ASP A 76 -9.77 27.86 -33.28
C ASP A 76 -11.14 27.79 -32.59
N GLN A 77 -12.16 28.33 -33.25
CA GLN A 77 -13.47 28.61 -32.66
C GLN A 77 -14.30 27.33 -32.42
N CYS A 78 -15.05 27.33 -31.31
CA CYS A 78 -16.34 26.65 -31.04
C CYS A 78 -16.41 25.82 -29.73
N VAL A 79 -16.05 26.41 -28.59
CA VAL A 79 -16.70 26.11 -27.29
C VAL A 79 -16.79 27.45 -26.52
N PRO A 80 -17.90 27.81 -25.84
CA PRO A 80 -18.01 29.10 -25.17
C PRO A 80 -16.90 29.28 -24.12
N ALA A 81 -16.40 30.51 -23.96
CA ALA A 81 -15.33 30.92 -23.05
C ALA A 81 -15.70 30.82 -21.55
N THR A 82 -16.52 29.86 -21.17
CA THR A 82 -17.16 29.69 -19.86
C THR A 82 -17.29 28.21 -19.54
N THR A 83 -16.23 27.42 -19.69
CA THR A 83 -16.21 26.12 -19.00
C THR A 83 -15.98 26.43 -17.53
N GLU A 84 -17.07 26.67 -16.81
CA GLU A 84 -17.05 26.81 -15.36
C GLU A 84 -16.58 25.48 -14.77
N LEU A 85 -15.85 25.53 -13.65
CA LEU A 85 -15.33 24.33 -12.98
C LEU A 85 -16.44 23.29 -12.73
N GLY A 86 -17.67 23.76 -12.49
CA GLY A 86 -18.86 22.92 -12.33
C GLY A 86 -19.15 21.98 -13.49
N ASP A 87 -18.84 22.36 -14.73
CA ASP A 87 -19.06 21.49 -15.92
C ASP A 87 -18.02 20.35 -16.02
N LEU A 88 -16.89 20.50 -15.33
CA LEU A 88 -15.80 19.52 -15.29
C LEU A 88 -15.92 18.59 -14.07
N ILE A 89 -16.70 19.00 -13.08
CA ILE A 89 -16.97 18.22 -11.88
C ILE A 89 -17.93 17.09 -12.23
N ARG A 90 -17.46 15.85 -12.06
CA ARG A 90 -18.30 14.65 -12.19
C ARG A 90 -18.80 14.22 -10.82
N THR A 91 -20.01 13.68 -10.79
CA THR A 91 -20.60 13.11 -9.58
C THR A 91 -19.72 11.98 -9.03
N PRO A 92 -19.31 12.02 -7.75
CA PRO A 92 -18.56 10.94 -7.13
C PRO A 92 -19.40 9.66 -7.02
N PHE A 93 -18.71 8.52 -7.02
CA PHE A 93 -19.33 7.24 -6.71
C PHE A 93 -19.10 6.92 -5.24
N PHE A 94 -20.16 6.92 -4.44
CA PHE A 94 -20.08 6.70 -3.00
C PHE A 94 -20.33 5.24 -2.63
N ILE A 95 -19.56 4.74 -1.68
CA ILE A 95 -19.67 3.40 -1.13
C ILE A 95 -19.48 3.43 0.39
N PRO A 96 -20.04 2.48 1.16
CA PRO A 96 -19.69 2.35 2.57
C PRO A 96 -18.27 1.80 2.73
N GLU A 97 -17.54 2.25 3.75
CA GLU A 97 -16.18 1.75 4.05
C GLU A 97 -16.13 0.26 4.43
N THR A 98 -17.24 -0.27 4.92
CA THR A 98 -17.42 -1.69 5.27
C THR A 98 -17.74 -2.58 4.07
N LYS A 99 -17.84 -2.01 2.85
CA LYS A 99 -18.16 -2.77 1.64
C LYS A 99 -17.09 -3.82 1.35
N ASN A 100 -17.51 -4.97 0.85
CA ASN A 100 -16.59 -6.01 0.44
C ASN A 100 -15.80 -5.62 -0.83
N VAL A 101 -14.49 -5.87 -0.82
CA VAL A 101 -13.59 -5.48 -1.92
C VAL A 101 -13.90 -6.24 -3.22
N LEU A 102 -14.30 -7.51 -3.15
CA LEU A 102 -14.69 -8.29 -4.33
C LEU A 102 -15.97 -7.75 -4.98
N GLU A 103 -16.93 -7.28 -4.17
CA GLU A 103 -18.14 -6.62 -4.67
C GLU A 103 -17.80 -5.28 -5.33
N LEU A 104 -16.93 -4.47 -4.71
CA LEU A 104 -16.45 -3.22 -5.28
C LEU A 104 -15.77 -3.45 -6.64
N LEU A 105 -14.93 -4.49 -6.77
CA LEU A 105 -14.30 -4.84 -8.04
C LEU A 105 -15.33 -5.07 -9.15
N GLN A 106 -16.43 -5.76 -8.84
CA GLN A 106 -17.51 -6.02 -9.79
C GLN A 106 -18.20 -4.72 -10.19
N GLU A 107 -18.47 -3.82 -9.24
CA GLU A 107 -19.06 -2.51 -9.53
C GLU A 107 -18.16 -1.62 -10.39
N PHE A 108 -16.85 -1.58 -10.11
CA PHE A 108 -15.90 -0.86 -10.95
C PHE A 108 -15.91 -1.38 -12.39
N ARG A 109 -15.92 -2.71 -12.58
CA ARG A 109 -15.98 -3.32 -13.92
C ARG A 109 -17.28 -3.06 -14.65
N LEU A 110 -18.42 -3.19 -13.97
CA LEU A 110 -19.75 -3.04 -14.57
C LEU A 110 -20.03 -1.58 -14.95
N ASN A 111 -19.70 -0.65 -14.05
CA ASN A 111 -20.00 0.77 -14.23
C ASN A 111 -18.89 1.53 -14.95
N LYS A 112 -17.73 0.90 -15.22
CA LYS A 112 -16.52 1.52 -15.79
C LYS A 112 -16.05 2.71 -14.97
N ILE A 113 -16.11 2.56 -13.65
CA ILE A 113 -15.67 3.53 -12.65
C ILE A 113 -14.31 3.08 -12.13
N HIS A 114 -13.43 4.04 -11.86
CA HIS A 114 -12.04 3.79 -11.41
C HIS A 114 -11.73 4.40 -10.05
N LEU A 115 -12.66 5.16 -9.47
CA LEU A 115 -12.48 5.83 -8.19
C LEU A 115 -13.83 5.88 -7.47
N ALA A 116 -13.81 5.53 -6.19
CA ALA A 116 -14.96 5.63 -5.30
C ALA A 116 -14.55 6.37 -4.02
N ILE A 117 -15.51 7.06 -3.42
CA ILE A 117 -15.37 7.72 -2.12
C ILE A 117 -16.02 6.83 -1.07
N ALA A 118 -15.25 6.43 -0.06
CA ALA A 118 -15.72 5.63 1.05
C ALA A 118 -16.32 6.54 2.13
N LEU A 119 -17.52 6.20 2.59
CA LEU A 119 -18.25 6.91 3.64
C LEU A 119 -18.29 6.11 4.95
N ASP A 120 -18.21 6.82 6.07
CA ASP A 120 -18.46 6.31 7.42
C ASP A 120 -19.97 6.19 7.70
N GLU A 121 -20.34 5.73 8.90
CA GLU A 121 -21.75 5.57 9.29
C GLU A 121 -22.49 6.91 9.51
N TYR A 122 -21.77 8.01 9.60
CA TYR A 122 -22.31 9.37 9.74
C TYR A 122 -22.44 10.09 8.39
N GLY A 123 -22.00 9.45 7.29
CA GLY A 123 -22.01 10.01 5.94
C GLY A 123 -20.84 10.93 5.64
N GLY A 124 -19.83 10.98 6.51
CA GLY A 124 -18.56 11.66 6.27
C GLY A 124 -17.64 10.83 5.39
N THR A 125 -16.73 11.48 4.67
CA THR A 125 -15.70 10.79 3.89
C THR A 125 -14.68 10.13 4.81
N SER A 126 -14.58 8.81 4.76
CA SER A 126 -13.53 8.04 5.45
C SER A 126 -12.25 7.93 4.63
N GLY A 127 -12.42 7.82 3.30
CA GLY A 127 -11.30 7.53 2.40
C GLY A 127 -11.72 7.56 0.93
N LEU A 128 -10.76 7.23 0.05
CA LEU A 128 -11.02 6.92 -1.34
C LEU A 128 -10.39 5.58 -1.72
N VAL A 129 -10.97 4.91 -2.68
CA VAL A 129 -10.42 3.66 -3.23
C VAL A 129 -10.48 3.71 -4.74
N THR A 130 -9.42 3.23 -5.38
CA THR A 130 -9.29 3.18 -6.83
C THR A 130 -9.40 1.75 -7.35
N PHE A 131 -9.61 1.61 -8.65
CA PHE A 131 -9.61 0.30 -9.28
C PHE A 131 -8.22 -0.35 -9.22
N GLU A 132 -7.19 0.48 -9.28
CA GLU A 132 -5.79 0.11 -9.18
C GLU A 132 -5.47 -0.50 -7.80
N ASP A 133 -5.93 0.11 -6.70
CA ASP A 133 -5.76 -0.43 -5.34
C ASP A 133 -6.37 -1.84 -5.21
N VAL A 134 -7.57 -2.03 -5.78
CA VAL A 134 -8.25 -3.33 -5.76
C VAL A 134 -7.51 -4.38 -6.62
N LEU A 135 -6.86 -3.95 -7.71
CA LEU A 135 -6.06 -4.84 -8.53
C LEU A 135 -4.74 -5.22 -7.85
N GLU A 136 -4.10 -4.28 -7.15
CA GLU A 136 -2.90 -4.54 -6.36
C GLU A 136 -3.12 -5.65 -5.34
N GLU A 137 -4.28 -5.68 -4.69
CA GLU A 137 -4.66 -6.77 -3.78
C GLU A 137 -4.70 -8.15 -4.45
N ILE A 138 -5.04 -8.23 -5.73
CA ILE A 138 -5.11 -9.49 -6.49
C ILE A 138 -3.72 -9.88 -6.99
N VAL A 139 -3.01 -8.90 -7.55
CA VAL A 139 -1.79 -9.09 -8.32
C VAL A 139 -0.56 -9.14 -7.41
N GLY A 140 -0.58 -8.44 -6.28
CA GLY A 140 0.60 -8.09 -5.48
C GLY A 140 1.36 -6.92 -6.11
N GLU A 141 2.49 -6.51 -5.52
CA GLU A 141 3.45 -5.65 -6.21
C GLU A 141 3.85 -6.33 -7.52
N ILE A 142 3.55 -5.71 -8.67
CA ILE A 142 3.98 -6.21 -9.97
C ILE A 142 5.49 -6.00 -10.06
N GLU A 143 6.25 -7.09 -10.02
CA GLU A 143 7.69 -7.06 -10.31
C GLU A 143 7.90 -6.57 -11.75
N ASP A 144 8.57 -5.42 -11.89
CA ASP A 144 8.89 -4.84 -13.19
C ASP A 144 10.01 -5.66 -13.87
N GLU A 145 9.93 -5.85 -15.19
CA GLU A 145 10.99 -6.51 -15.97
C GLU A 145 12.33 -5.75 -15.91
N TYR A 146 12.31 -4.50 -15.45
CA TYR A 146 13.48 -3.65 -15.23
C TYR A 146 13.99 -3.62 -13.78
N ASP A 147 13.32 -4.28 -12.84
CA ASP A 147 13.86 -4.44 -11.50
C ASP A 147 15.07 -5.37 -11.56
N ALA A 148 16.19 -4.94 -10.96
CA ALA A 148 17.32 -5.83 -10.75
C ALA A 148 16.81 -7.09 -10.03
N PRO A 149 17.23 -8.30 -10.44
CA PRO A 149 16.74 -9.54 -9.83
C PRO A 149 16.84 -9.40 -8.32
N ARG A 150 15.69 -9.38 -7.64
CA ARG A 150 15.63 -9.46 -6.19
C ARG A 150 16.34 -10.77 -5.85
N PRO A 151 17.41 -10.76 -5.05
CA PRO A 151 17.97 -12.01 -4.54
C PRO A 151 16.82 -12.77 -3.88
N ASP A 152 16.75 -14.09 -4.03
CA ASP A 152 15.67 -14.90 -3.46
C ASP A 152 15.40 -14.43 -2.02
N GLU A 153 14.12 -14.21 -1.67
CA GLU A 153 13.74 -13.68 -0.36
C GLU A 153 14.24 -14.57 0.79
N ILE A 154 14.53 -15.84 0.48
CA ILE A 154 15.15 -16.81 1.37
C ILE A 154 16.25 -17.54 0.59
N GLN A 155 17.51 -17.30 0.95
CA GLN A 155 18.68 -17.98 0.39
C GLN A 155 19.30 -18.92 1.42
N PRO A 156 19.31 -20.24 1.18
CA PRO A 156 20.09 -21.14 2.02
C PRO A 156 21.58 -20.86 1.86
N MET A 157 22.30 -20.86 2.97
CA MET A 157 23.75 -20.71 3.04
C MET A 157 24.42 -22.07 3.26
N ASP A 158 25.71 -22.17 2.90
CA ASP A 158 26.46 -23.43 2.97
C ASP A 158 26.60 -24.00 4.39
N ASP A 159 26.42 -23.17 5.43
CA ASP A 159 26.52 -23.53 6.84
C ASP A 159 25.17 -23.96 7.46
N GLY A 160 24.11 -24.07 6.65
CA GLY A 160 22.76 -24.41 7.12
C GLY A 160 21.99 -23.23 7.70
N SER A 161 22.54 -22.00 7.62
CA SER A 161 21.80 -20.77 7.88
C SER A 161 21.03 -20.31 6.64
N TYR A 162 20.12 -19.36 6.83
CA TYR A 162 19.38 -18.72 5.74
C TYR A 162 19.66 -17.21 5.75
N LEU A 163 19.90 -16.64 4.57
CA LEU A 163 19.84 -15.20 4.36
C LEU A 163 18.43 -14.83 3.91
N LEU A 164 17.75 -14.01 4.71
CA LEU A 164 16.37 -13.59 4.53
C LEU A 164 16.32 -12.10 4.17
N SER A 165 15.41 -11.76 3.26
CA SER A 165 14.99 -10.37 3.09
C SER A 165 14.17 -9.92 4.31
N GLY A 166 14.30 -8.66 4.73
CA GLY A 166 13.40 -8.10 5.73
C GLY A 166 11.93 -8.05 5.28
N ARG A 167 11.69 -8.17 3.97
CA ARG A 167 10.36 -8.22 3.36
C ARG A 167 9.75 -9.62 3.29
N THR A 168 10.52 -10.67 3.56
CA THR A 168 10.03 -12.06 3.58
C THR A 168 8.78 -12.13 4.45
N SER A 169 7.71 -12.76 3.95
CA SER A 169 6.48 -12.93 4.73
C SER A 169 6.67 -13.95 5.85
N LEU A 170 5.93 -13.82 6.95
CA LEU A 170 5.95 -14.82 8.03
C LEU A 170 5.46 -16.20 7.54
N GLU A 171 4.49 -16.21 6.62
CA GLU A 171 3.98 -17.44 5.98
C GLU A 171 5.09 -18.14 5.18
N ASP A 172 5.86 -17.40 4.35
CA ASP A 172 6.94 -17.99 3.54
C ASP A 172 8.09 -18.46 4.42
N LEU A 173 8.42 -17.71 5.48
CA LEU A 173 9.40 -18.15 6.47
C LEU A 173 9.01 -19.52 7.05
N GLN A 174 7.75 -19.69 7.44
CA GLN A 174 7.24 -20.94 7.99
C GLN A 174 7.31 -22.09 6.98
N ILE A 175 6.97 -21.85 5.72
CA ILE A 175 7.03 -22.88 4.66
C ILE A 175 8.47 -23.36 4.44
N HIS A 176 9.45 -22.44 4.45
CA HIS A 176 10.83 -22.74 4.10
C HIS A 176 11.67 -23.25 5.27
N THR A 177 11.41 -22.76 6.49
CA THR A 177 12.22 -23.07 7.68
C THR A 177 11.47 -23.89 8.73
N GLY A 178 10.14 -23.96 8.64
CA GLY A 178 9.27 -24.58 9.65
C GLY A 178 9.04 -23.71 10.89
N LEU A 179 9.60 -22.49 10.93
CA LEU A 179 9.43 -21.57 12.05
C LEU A 179 8.08 -20.85 11.97
N ASP A 180 7.27 -20.98 13.02
CA ASP A 180 5.95 -20.39 13.10
C ASP A 180 5.99 -19.08 13.90
N LEU A 181 6.03 -17.96 13.19
CA LEU A 181 5.96 -16.62 13.77
C LEU A 181 4.61 -16.01 13.45
N GLU A 182 3.87 -15.60 14.48
CA GLU A 182 2.55 -14.97 14.34
C GLU A 182 2.54 -13.56 14.90
N SER A 183 1.99 -12.60 14.17
CA SER A 183 1.67 -11.24 14.65
C SER A 183 0.38 -10.73 14.02
N ASP A 184 -0.44 -10.01 14.80
CA ASP A 184 -1.66 -9.36 14.33
C ASP A 184 -1.39 -7.98 13.69
N GLN A 185 -0.17 -7.43 13.83
CA GLN A 185 0.16 -6.06 13.40
C GLN A 185 1.08 -6.02 12.18
N VAL A 186 1.84 -7.08 11.93
CA VAL A 186 2.87 -7.13 10.88
C VAL A 186 2.91 -8.49 10.20
N GLU A 187 3.14 -8.49 8.89
CA GLU A 187 3.12 -9.70 8.06
C GLU A 187 4.52 -10.12 7.56
N THR A 188 5.57 -9.35 7.87
CA THR A 188 6.95 -9.59 7.40
C THR A 188 7.92 -9.89 8.54
N VAL A 189 8.99 -10.63 8.25
CA VAL A 189 10.04 -10.96 9.24
C VAL A 189 10.70 -9.69 9.78
N GLY A 190 11.01 -8.72 8.91
CA GLY A 190 11.61 -7.45 9.34
C GLY A 190 10.67 -6.62 10.21
N GLY A 191 9.38 -6.64 9.90
CA GLY A 191 8.33 -6.02 10.72
C GLY A 191 8.23 -6.68 12.09
N TYR A 192 8.17 -8.02 12.12
CA TYR A 192 8.08 -8.82 13.35
C TYR A 192 9.25 -8.55 14.30
N ILE A 193 10.48 -8.55 13.78
CA ILE A 193 11.67 -8.27 14.60
C ILE A 193 11.63 -6.83 15.13
N SER A 194 11.21 -5.86 14.30
CA SER A 194 11.14 -4.45 14.70
C SER A 194 10.04 -4.20 15.75
N GLU A 195 8.91 -4.90 15.64
CA GLU A 195 7.83 -4.90 16.63
C GLU A 195 8.35 -5.45 17.96
N HIS A 196 8.99 -6.62 17.94
CA HIS A 196 9.54 -7.26 19.14
C HIS A 196 10.63 -6.40 19.81
N ALA A 197 11.47 -5.73 19.01
CA ALA A 197 12.51 -4.83 19.49
C ALA A 197 11.99 -3.43 19.90
N GLY A 198 10.74 -3.08 19.55
CA GLY A 198 10.16 -1.75 19.74
C GLY A 198 10.80 -0.64 18.90
N ARG A 199 11.66 -1.00 17.94
CA ARG A 199 12.39 -0.10 17.02
C ARG A 199 12.98 -0.91 15.87
N VAL A 200 13.43 -0.24 14.82
CA VAL A 200 14.29 -0.87 13.80
C VAL A 200 15.66 -1.16 14.45
N PRO A 201 16.11 -2.44 14.51
CA PRO A 201 17.42 -2.78 15.01
C PRO A 201 18.54 -2.36 14.05
N LEU A 202 19.73 -2.15 14.60
CA LEU A 202 20.93 -1.80 13.85
C LEU A 202 21.60 -3.05 13.26
N GLU A 203 22.40 -2.83 12.23
CA GLU A 203 23.29 -3.86 11.67
C GLU A 203 24.18 -4.49 12.76
N GLY A 204 24.26 -5.81 12.75
CA GLY A 204 25.01 -6.63 13.70
C GLY A 204 24.25 -7.01 14.97
N GLU A 205 23.07 -6.43 15.22
CA GLU A 205 22.22 -6.84 16.35
C GLU A 205 21.68 -8.26 16.14
N ARG A 206 21.51 -8.98 17.25
CA ARG A 206 21.04 -10.38 17.25
C ARG A 206 19.87 -10.56 18.20
N PHE A 207 18.89 -11.33 17.76
CA PHE A 207 17.68 -11.67 18.51
C PHE A 207 17.53 -13.17 18.54
N GLN A 208 17.27 -13.72 19.72
CA GLN A 208 16.99 -15.13 19.89
C GLN A 208 15.49 -15.29 20.09
N LEU A 209 14.86 -16.02 19.18
CA LEU A 209 13.43 -16.29 19.16
C LEU A 209 13.26 -17.80 18.97
N ASP A 210 12.66 -18.45 19.96
CA ASP A 210 12.58 -19.91 20.06
C ASP A 210 13.95 -20.58 19.86
N ASP A 211 14.01 -21.61 19.02
CA ASP A 211 15.22 -22.34 18.65
C ASP A 211 15.97 -21.70 17.48
N HIS A 212 15.86 -20.38 17.28
CA HIS A 212 16.51 -19.68 16.17
C HIS A 212 17.17 -18.35 16.59
N GLU A 213 18.30 -18.03 15.96
CA GLU A 213 19.01 -16.75 16.09
C GLU A 213 18.83 -15.93 14.81
N PHE A 214 18.35 -14.70 14.95
CA PHE A 214 18.22 -13.72 13.88
C PHE A 214 19.32 -12.66 14.02
N GLU A 215 20.25 -12.59 13.07
CA GLU A 215 21.28 -11.55 12.99
C GLU A 215 20.93 -10.53 11.90
N ILE A 216 20.88 -9.25 12.26
CA ILE A 216 20.62 -8.18 11.29
C ILE A 216 21.88 -7.93 10.46
N LYS A 217 21.81 -8.22 9.16
CA LYS A 217 22.91 -7.99 8.22
C LYS A 217 22.91 -6.60 7.61
N GLU A 218 21.75 -6.05 7.35
CA GLU A 218 21.61 -4.70 6.82
C GLU A 218 20.27 -4.14 7.28
N ALA A 219 20.28 -2.91 7.78
CA ALA A 219 19.08 -2.16 8.13
C ALA A 219 19.33 -0.67 7.85
N ASP A 220 18.27 0.04 7.47
CA ASP A 220 18.27 1.50 7.40
C ASP A 220 17.43 2.10 8.54
N GLN A 221 17.18 3.41 8.53
CA GLN A 221 16.43 4.08 9.61
C GLN A 221 14.96 3.65 9.69
N LYS A 222 14.41 3.06 8.63
CA LYS A 222 12.98 2.75 8.50
C LYS A 222 12.71 1.25 8.54
N GLN A 223 13.62 0.42 8.06
CA GLN A 223 13.38 -1.02 7.91
C GLN A 223 14.66 -1.85 7.95
N ILE A 224 14.49 -3.13 8.27
CA ILE A 224 15.50 -4.17 8.11
C ILE A 224 15.49 -4.62 6.65
N ARG A 225 16.67 -4.81 6.05
CA ARG A 225 16.84 -5.26 4.66
C ARG A 225 17.28 -6.71 4.57
N TRP A 226 18.26 -7.10 5.36
CA TRP A 226 18.82 -8.45 5.33
C TRP A 226 18.98 -9.00 6.74
N ILE A 227 18.61 -10.26 6.90
CA ILE A 227 18.66 -10.98 8.17
C ILE A 227 19.31 -12.33 7.91
N VAL A 228 20.25 -12.75 8.76
CA VAL A 228 20.74 -14.13 8.76
C VAL A 228 20.03 -14.88 9.87
N LEU A 229 19.28 -15.90 9.49
CA LEU A 229 18.61 -16.83 10.38
C LEU A 229 19.49 -18.06 10.57
N ARG A 230 19.84 -18.36 11.82
CA ARG A 230 20.56 -19.58 12.19
C ARG A 230 19.67 -20.45 13.07
N PRO A 231 19.68 -21.78 12.89
CA PRO A 231 19.18 -22.67 13.93
C PRO A 231 20.01 -22.45 15.20
N ALA A 232 19.36 -22.37 16.36
CA ALA A 232 20.03 -22.24 17.64
C ALA A 232 20.93 -23.47 17.84
N SER A 233 22.23 -23.24 17.90
CA SER A 233 23.19 -24.25 18.31
C SER A 233 22.81 -24.75 19.70
N HIS A 234 22.43 -26.02 19.82
CA HIS A 234 22.50 -26.72 21.10
C HIS A 234 23.98 -26.71 21.50
N ASP A 235 24.34 -25.84 22.43
CA ASP A 235 25.69 -25.77 22.99
C ASP A 235 25.94 -27.05 23.81
N GLU A 236 26.52 -28.09 23.18
CA GLU A 236 27.26 -29.14 23.89
C GLU A 236 28.56 -28.54 24.44
N THR A 237 28.49 -27.67 25.47
CA THR A 237 29.66 -27.30 26.27
C THR A 237 29.26 -26.97 27.71
N GLN A 238 28.98 -28.02 28.50
CA GLN A 238 29.19 -28.00 29.95
C GLN A 238 29.35 -29.44 30.51
N MET A 239 30.35 -30.16 30.03
CA MET A 239 30.92 -31.33 30.73
C MET A 239 32.43 -31.39 30.48
N ALA A 240 33.18 -30.47 31.11
CA ALA A 240 34.62 -30.64 31.35
C ALA A 240 35.10 -29.53 32.31
N ASP A 241 34.79 -29.69 33.60
CA ASP A 241 35.73 -29.36 34.69
C ASP A 241 35.03 -29.62 36.03
N GLU A 242 35.15 -30.84 36.53
CA GLU A 242 35.26 -31.15 37.96
C GLU A 242 35.90 -32.55 38.09
N HIS A 243 37.23 -32.54 38.08
CA HIS A 243 38.08 -33.59 38.65
C HIS A 243 38.80 -33.02 39.88
#